data_AF-A0A7G3FPG8-F1
#
_entry.id   AF-A0A7G3FPG8-F1
#
_cell.length_a   1.000
_cell.length_b   1.000
_cell.length_c   1.000
_cell.angle_alpha   90.00
_cell.angle_beta   90.00
_cell.angle_gamma   90.00
#
_symmetry.space_group_name_H-M   'P 1'
#
loop_
_entity.id
_entity.type
_entity.pdbx_description
1 polymer ?
#
loop_
_entity_poly.entity_id
_entity_poly.type
_entity_poly.pdbx_seq_one_letter_code
_entity_poly.pdbx_strand_id
1 'polypeptide(L)'
;MMSRMKSKGILIVIGILIAIIIFSFGSNRRQDEVSELKEEVITIHDEAMARMGEIMQLKRELSKLKIEAKNDSLILINLSDLTKAHDGMMDWMRNFSARFPEGTLMGGEASSQADDEVMGKEELTDALKEELTSVKIVAEGIDKAIIAAKETLSENN
;
A
#
# COMPACT_ATOMS: atom_id res chain seq x y z
N MET A 1 65.42 -3.72 6.29
CA MET A 1 64.63 -3.57 5.05
C MET A 1 63.53 -4.64 5.00
N MET A 2 62.53 -4.57 5.89
CA MET A 2 61.43 -5.55 5.95
C MET A 2 60.14 -4.86 6.39
N SER A 3 59.65 -3.90 5.59
CA SER A 3 58.32 -3.29 5.81
C SER A 3 57.72 -2.79 4.50
N ARG A 4 57.77 -3.62 3.45
CA ARG A 4 57.12 -3.33 2.16
C ARG A 4 56.27 -4.46 1.57
N MET A 5 56.28 -5.65 2.19
CA MET A 5 55.53 -6.82 1.70
C MET A 5 54.12 -6.95 2.31
N LYS A 6 53.92 -6.54 3.57
CA LYS A 6 52.63 -6.68 4.25
C LYS A 6 51.52 -5.76 3.68
N SER A 7 51.89 -4.56 3.21
CA SER A 7 50.93 -3.58 2.67
C SER A 7 50.38 -3.98 1.30
N LYS A 8 51.19 -4.62 0.45
CA LYS A 8 50.75 -5.08 -0.88
C LYS A 8 49.77 -6.25 -0.79
N GLY A 9 49.98 -7.18 0.15
CA GLY A 9 49.04 -8.27 0.42
C GLY A 9 47.72 -7.77 0.99
N ILE A 10 47.75 -6.80 1.90
CA ILE A 10 46.56 -6.14 2.46
C ILE A 10 45.76 -5.40 1.37
N LEU A 11 46.43 -4.70 0.45
CA LEU A 11 45.77 -4.00 -0.66
C LEU A 11 45.09 -4.98 -1.65
N ILE A 12 45.70 -6.15 -1.90
CA ILE A 12 45.11 -7.19 -2.76
C ILE A 12 43.89 -7.83 -2.08
N VAL A 13 43.95 -8.11 -0.77
CA VAL A 13 42.83 -8.69 -0.02
C VAL A 13 41.65 -7.72 0.09
N ILE A 14 41.90 -6.42 0.29
CA ILE A 14 40.86 -5.39 0.27
C ILE A 14 40.23 -5.27 -1.12
N GLY A 15 41.02 -5.34 -2.19
CA GLY A 15 40.50 -5.34 -3.57
C GLY A 15 39.58 -6.52 -3.89
N ILE A 16 39.91 -7.72 -3.39
CA ILE A 16 39.10 -8.93 -3.57
C ILE A 16 37.80 -8.84 -2.74
N LEU A 17 37.84 -8.31 -1.52
CA LEU A 17 36.65 -8.08 -0.69
C LEU A 17 35.68 -7.07 -1.32
N ILE A 18 36.21 -5.99 -1.94
CA ILE A 18 35.38 -5.02 -2.66
C ILE A 18 34.77 -5.63 -3.93
N ALA A 19 35.50 -6.48 -4.65
CA ALA A 19 34.98 -7.17 -5.83
C ALA A 19 33.84 -8.17 -5.50
N ILE A 20 33.90 -8.84 -4.35
CA ILE A 20 32.83 -9.73 -3.86
C ILE A 20 31.58 -8.93 -3.47
N ILE A 21 31.74 -7.75 -2.83
CA ILE A 21 30.61 -6.87 -2.48
C ILE A 21 29.91 -6.33 -3.74
N ILE A 22 30.66 -6.01 -4.81
CA ILE A 22 30.08 -5.54 -6.08
C ILE A 22 29.40 -6.70 -6.83
N PHE A 23 29.93 -7.93 -6.75
CA PHE A 23 29.32 -9.10 -7.39
C PHE A 23 28.04 -9.56 -6.67
N SER A 24 27.91 -9.33 -5.36
CA SER A 24 26.67 -9.57 -4.60
C SER A 24 25.57 -8.51 -4.81
N PHE A 25 25.87 -7.38 -5.47
CA PHE A 25 24.86 -6.38 -5.88
C PHE A 25 24.35 -6.60 -7.32
N GLY A 26 24.63 -7.78 -7.89
CA GLY A 26 24.26 -8.18 -9.25
C GLY A 26 23.16 -9.24 -9.33
N SER A 27 22.38 -9.48 -8.27
CA SER A 27 21.22 -10.37 -8.33
C SER A 27 20.03 -9.65 -9.00
N ASN A 28 19.98 -9.78 -10.33
CA ASN A 28 18.77 -9.88 -11.14
C ASN A 28 17.63 -8.85 -10.91
N ARG A 29 17.92 -7.54 -11.01
CA ARG A 29 16.87 -6.52 -11.19
C ARG A 29 16.40 -6.46 -12.64
N ARG A 30 15.55 -7.42 -13.01
CA ARG A 30 14.47 -7.18 -13.98
C ARG A 30 13.19 -7.43 -13.20
N GLN A 31 12.82 -6.48 -12.35
CA GLN A 31 11.53 -6.53 -11.67
C GLN A 31 10.47 -6.42 -12.77
N ASP A 32 9.55 -7.37 -12.81
CA ASP A 32 8.49 -7.39 -13.79
C ASP A 32 7.52 -6.23 -13.51
N GLU A 33 7.11 -5.45 -14.52
CA GLU A 33 6.14 -4.35 -14.39
C GLU A 33 4.87 -4.81 -13.67
N VAL A 34 4.44 -6.04 -13.95
CA VAL A 34 3.32 -6.68 -13.26
C VAL A 34 3.59 -6.79 -11.75
N SER A 35 4.80 -7.19 -11.35
CA SER A 35 5.16 -7.33 -9.94
C SER A 35 5.19 -5.98 -9.22
N GLU A 36 5.69 -4.92 -9.87
CA GLU A 36 5.71 -3.57 -9.31
C GLU A 36 4.29 -3.04 -9.10
N LEU A 37 3.41 -3.24 -10.08
CA LEU A 37 2.00 -2.83 -9.98
C LEU A 37 1.26 -3.60 -8.88
N LYS A 38 1.50 -4.91 -8.74
CA LYS A 38 0.94 -5.71 -7.63
C LYS A 38 1.36 -5.14 -6.28
N GLU A 39 2.66 -4.89 -6.11
CA GLU A 39 3.21 -4.34 -4.88
C GLU A 39 2.61 -2.96 -4.55
N GLU A 40 2.49 -2.08 -5.55
CA GLU A 40 1.93 -0.74 -5.36
C GLU A 40 0.45 -0.80 -4.96
N VAL A 41 -0.35 -1.62 -5.62
CA VAL A 41 -1.78 -1.79 -5.29
C VAL A 41 -1.96 -2.28 -3.85
N ILE A 42 -1.22 -3.31 -3.45
CA ILE A 42 -1.33 -3.89 -2.10
C ILE A 42 -0.79 -2.94 -1.04
N THR A 43 0.29 -2.19 -1.33
CA THR A 43 0.82 -1.18 -0.41
C THR A 43 -0.23 -0.12 -0.10
N ILE A 44 -0.91 0.42 -1.12
CA ILE A 44 -1.95 1.44 -0.92
C ILE A 44 -3.16 0.85 -0.19
N HIS A 45 -3.54 -0.40 -0.49
CA HIS A 45 -4.56 -1.13 0.27
C HIS A 45 -4.21 -1.21 1.77
N ASP A 46 -2.99 -1.63 2.10
CA ASP A 46 -2.57 -1.83 3.49
C ASP A 46 -2.53 -0.50 4.25
N GLU A 47 -2.01 0.56 3.61
CA GLU A 47 -2.02 1.91 4.15
C GLU A 47 -3.44 2.44 4.41
N ALA A 48 -4.36 2.22 3.46
CA ALA A 48 -5.76 2.58 3.62
C ALA A 48 -6.43 1.78 4.75
N MET A 49 -6.13 0.48 4.85
CA MET A 49 -6.66 -0.42 5.88
C MET A 49 -6.18 -0.05 7.28
N ALA A 50 -4.92 0.40 7.43
CA ALA A 50 -4.39 0.88 8.70
C ALA A 50 -5.21 2.04 9.30
N ARG A 51 -5.94 2.78 8.46
CA ARG A 51 -6.75 3.93 8.85
C ARG A 51 -8.20 3.60 9.17
N MET A 52 -8.64 2.36 8.95
CA MET A 52 -10.00 1.94 9.30
C MET A 52 -10.30 2.07 10.81
N GLY A 53 -9.29 1.85 11.65
CA GLY A 53 -9.40 2.08 13.09
C GLY A 53 -9.74 3.54 13.43
N GLU A 54 -9.12 4.48 12.73
CA GLU A 54 -9.36 5.91 12.87
C GLU A 54 -10.77 6.30 12.38
N ILE A 55 -11.23 5.77 11.23
CA ILE A 55 -12.61 5.97 10.77
C ILE A 55 -13.61 5.56 11.87
N MET A 56 -13.42 4.38 12.46
CA MET A 56 -14.33 3.88 13.49
C MET A 56 -14.30 4.73 14.76
N GLN A 57 -13.14 5.28 15.12
CA GLN A 57 -13.02 6.22 16.23
C GLN A 57 -13.80 7.51 15.95
N LEU A 58 -13.57 8.15 14.81
CA LEU A 58 -14.23 9.40 14.44
C LEU A 58 -15.74 9.26 14.34
N LYS A 59 -16.24 8.12 13.80
CA LYS A 59 -17.67 7.81 13.80
C LYS A 59 -18.27 7.77 15.20
N ARG A 60 -17.55 7.22 16.19
CA ARG A 60 -18.02 7.19 17.60
C ARG A 60 -18.04 8.59 18.20
N GLU A 61 -17.01 9.39 17.96
CA GLU A 61 -16.89 10.76 18.48
C GLU A 61 -17.98 11.67 17.90
N LEU A 62 -18.16 11.68 16.57
CA LEU A 62 -19.23 12.44 15.91
C LEU A 62 -20.63 11.96 16.34
N SER A 63 -20.82 10.67 16.60
CA SER A 63 -22.10 10.16 17.08
C SER A 63 -22.45 10.67 18.48
N LYS A 64 -21.46 10.85 19.36
CA LYS A 64 -21.68 11.47 20.68
C LYS A 64 -22.04 12.94 20.51
N LEU A 65 -21.27 13.68 19.71
CA LEU A 65 -21.51 15.08 19.46
C LEU A 65 -22.90 15.34 18.85
N LYS A 66 -23.36 14.46 17.95
CA LYS A 66 -24.72 14.52 17.37
C LYS A 66 -25.82 14.56 18.43
N ILE A 67 -25.65 13.79 19.52
CA ILE A 67 -26.62 13.71 20.62
C ILE A 67 -26.65 15.03 21.41
N GLU A 68 -25.48 15.66 21.58
CA GLU A 68 -25.30 16.90 22.35
C GLU A 68 -25.73 18.15 21.55
N ALA A 69 -25.38 18.23 20.26
CA ALA A 69 -25.55 19.40 19.40
C ALA A 69 -26.92 19.51 18.68
N LYS A 70 -27.88 18.62 18.96
CA LYS A 70 -29.21 18.57 18.28
C LYS A 70 -29.15 18.53 16.74
N ASN A 71 -28.56 17.47 16.18
CA ASN A 71 -28.63 17.15 14.73
C ASN A 71 -28.08 18.26 13.80
N ASP A 72 -26.83 18.68 14.02
CA ASP A 72 -26.12 19.48 13.03
C ASP A 72 -26.00 18.71 11.69
N SER A 73 -26.38 19.37 10.60
CA SER A 73 -26.30 18.85 9.24
C SER A 73 -24.87 18.44 8.87
N LEU A 74 -23.85 19.18 9.35
CA LEU A 74 -22.45 18.88 9.05
C LEU A 74 -21.99 17.58 9.72
N ILE A 75 -22.40 17.34 10.97
CA ILE A 75 -22.11 16.09 11.69
C ILE A 75 -22.71 14.89 10.94
N LEU A 76 -23.94 15.03 10.43
CA LEU A 76 -24.61 13.97 9.66
C LEU A 76 -23.90 13.69 8.33
N ILE A 77 -23.44 14.74 7.64
CA ILE A 77 -22.67 14.62 6.39
C ILE A 77 -21.37 13.86 6.67
N ASN A 78 -20.61 14.26 7.69
CA ASN A 78 -19.33 13.62 7.99
C ASN A 78 -19.48 12.17 8.48
N LEU A 79 -20.54 11.84 9.22
CA LEU A 79 -20.87 10.46 9.56
C LEU A 79 -21.20 9.61 8.31
N SER A 80 -21.91 10.20 7.34
CA SER A 80 -22.22 9.56 6.06
C SER A 80 -20.95 9.33 5.25
N ASP A 81 -20.08 10.32 5.16
CA ASP A 81 -18.87 10.24 4.34
C ASP A 81 -17.83 9.29 4.93
N LEU A 82 -17.66 9.25 6.27
CA LEU A 82 -16.87 8.21 6.94
C LEU A 82 -17.42 6.80 6.68
N THR A 83 -18.75 6.66 6.56
CA THR A 83 -19.38 5.36 6.25
C THR A 83 -19.13 4.98 4.80
N LYS A 84 -19.31 5.90 3.85
CA LYS A 84 -19.00 5.66 2.44
C LYS A 84 -17.52 5.33 2.22
N ALA A 85 -16.61 6.00 2.94
CA ALA A 85 -15.18 5.72 2.83
C ALA A 85 -14.83 4.30 3.31
N HIS A 86 -15.40 3.89 4.45
CA HIS A 86 -15.27 2.51 4.94
C HIS A 86 -15.85 1.50 3.94
N ASP A 87 -17.09 1.71 3.51
CA ASP A 87 -17.79 0.76 2.65
C ASP A 87 -17.13 0.69 1.27
N GLY A 88 -16.64 1.82 0.74
CA GLY A 88 -15.89 1.88 -0.51
C GLY A 88 -14.62 1.03 -0.48
N MET A 89 -13.88 1.02 0.63
CA MET A 89 -12.72 0.13 0.79
C MET A 89 -13.13 -1.34 0.84
N MET A 90 -14.22 -1.65 1.52
CA MET A 90 -14.73 -3.02 1.62
C MET A 90 -15.29 -3.53 0.28
N ASP A 91 -15.96 -2.67 -0.48
CA ASP A 91 -16.44 -2.94 -1.84
C ASP A 91 -15.26 -3.15 -2.78
N TRP A 92 -14.24 -2.29 -2.71
CA TRP A 92 -13.02 -2.44 -3.50
C TRP A 92 -12.35 -3.78 -3.21
N MET A 93 -12.13 -4.15 -1.94
CA MET A 93 -11.52 -5.44 -1.58
C MET A 93 -12.32 -6.64 -2.11
N ARG A 94 -13.65 -6.59 -2.05
CA ARG A 94 -14.51 -7.66 -2.60
C ARG A 94 -14.33 -7.79 -4.10
N ASN A 95 -14.38 -6.67 -4.83
CA ASN A 95 -14.24 -6.66 -6.28
C ASN A 95 -12.83 -7.10 -6.71
N PHE A 96 -11.81 -6.59 -6.02
CA PHE A 96 -10.42 -6.94 -6.24
C PHE A 96 -10.18 -8.44 -6.05
N SER A 97 -10.64 -9.01 -4.93
CA SER A 97 -10.48 -10.45 -4.64
C SER A 97 -11.28 -11.34 -5.60
N ALA A 98 -12.40 -10.85 -6.14
CA ALA A 98 -13.16 -11.57 -7.16
C ALA A 98 -12.47 -11.55 -8.52
N ARG A 99 -11.84 -10.42 -8.89
CA ARG A 99 -11.07 -10.25 -10.13
C ARG A 99 -9.73 -10.98 -10.08
N PHE A 100 -9.14 -11.07 -8.89
CA PHE A 100 -7.84 -11.66 -8.64
C PHE A 100 -7.88 -12.66 -7.47
N PRO A 101 -8.33 -13.90 -7.74
CA PRO A 101 -8.43 -14.94 -6.73
C PRO A 101 -7.10 -15.21 -6.01
N GLU A 102 -7.20 -15.64 -4.76
CA GLU A 102 -6.07 -15.99 -3.91
C GLU A 102 -5.19 -17.06 -4.59
N GLY A 103 -3.90 -16.75 -4.74
CA GLY A 103 -2.95 -17.53 -5.55
C GLY A 103 -2.52 -16.85 -6.86
N THR A 104 -3.25 -15.84 -7.35
CA THR A 104 -2.90 -15.08 -8.57
C THR A 104 -2.07 -13.81 -8.27
N LEU A 105 -2.17 -13.24 -7.06
CA LEU A 105 -1.45 -12.01 -6.67
C LEU A 105 -0.70 -12.11 -5.34
N MET A 106 -1.10 -13.04 -4.46
CA MET A 106 -0.63 -13.18 -3.08
C MET A 106 0.34 -14.35 -2.92
N GLY A 107 1.25 -14.54 -3.87
CA GLY A 107 2.39 -15.42 -3.69
C GLY A 107 3.65 -14.58 -3.53
N GLY A 108 4.41 -14.83 -2.46
CA GLY A 108 5.76 -14.28 -2.29
C GLY A 108 6.68 -14.71 -3.44
N GLU A 109 7.98 -14.45 -3.33
CA GLU A 109 9.03 -14.58 -4.39
C GLU A 109 8.98 -15.89 -5.25
N ALA A 110 8.28 -16.93 -4.78
CA ALA A 110 7.98 -18.18 -5.50
C ALA A 110 6.76 -18.15 -6.47
N SER A 111 5.93 -17.10 -6.52
CA SER A 111 4.71 -17.02 -7.37
C SER A 111 4.95 -16.63 -8.82
N SER A 112 6.17 -16.18 -9.12
CA SER A 112 6.56 -15.63 -10.42
C SER A 112 6.46 -16.61 -11.61
N GLN A 113 6.04 -17.86 -11.38
CA GLN A 113 5.90 -18.88 -12.41
C GLN A 113 4.48 -19.45 -12.55
N ALA A 114 3.57 -19.20 -11.60
CA ALA A 114 2.22 -19.78 -11.61
C ALA A 114 1.13 -18.81 -12.08
N ASP A 115 1.40 -17.50 -12.05
CA ASP A 115 0.42 -16.45 -12.38
C ASP A 115 0.18 -16.30 -13.90
N ASP A 116 1.04 -16.88 -14.74
CA ASP A 116 1.01 -16.78 -16.21
C ASP A 116 -0.11 -17.62 -16.87
N GLU A 117 -0.85 -18.44 -16.11
CA GLU A 117 -1.79 -19.42 -16.70
C GLU A 117 -3.25 -18.95 -16.83
N VAL A 118 -3.64 -17.80 -16.25
CA VAL A 118 -5.07 -17.35 -16.22
C VAL A 118 -5.36 -16.08 -17.05
N MET A 119 -4.42 -15.14 -17.15
CA MET A 119 -4.53 -13.92 -17.96
C MET A 119 -3.21 -13.65 -18.70
N GLY A 120 -3.28 -13.12 -19.91
CA GLY A 120 -2.07 -12.68 -20.62
C GLY A 120 -1.39 -11.53 -19.87
N LYS A 121 -0.05 -11.47 -19.91
CA LYS A 121 0.73 -10.44 -19.20
C LYS A 121 0.28 -9.00 -19.47
N GLU A 122 -0.09 -8.69 -20.71
CA GLU A 122 -0.60 -7.37 -21.10
C GLU A 122 -1.95 -7.06 -20.46
N GLU A 123 -2.90 -7.99 -20.54
CA GLU A 123 -4.22 -7.89 -19.90
C GLU A 123 -4.12 -7.75 -18.37
N LEU A 124 -3.21 -8.51 -17.76
CA LEU A 124 -2.92 -8.42 -16.32
C LEU A 124 -2.34 -7.05 -15.94
N THR A 125 -1.46 -6.50 -16.77
CA THR A 125 -0.86 -5.17 -16.55
C THR A 125 -1.92 -4.08 -16.60
N ASP A 126 -2.79 -4.11 -17.60
CA ASP A 126 -3.88 -3.13 -17.75
C ASP A 126 -4.89 -3.24 -16.59
N ALA A 127 -5.25 -4.47 -16.22
CA ALA A 127 -6.13 -4.72 -15.09
C ALA A 127 -5.57 -4.18 -13.77
N LEU A 128 -4.27 -4.35 -13.52
CA LEU A 128 -3.62 -3.82 -12.32
C LEU A 128 -3.52 -2.29 -12.34
N LYS A 129 -3.32 -1.65 -13.50
CA LYS A 129 -3.33 -0.18 -13.63
C LYS A 129 -4.71 0.42 -13.32
N GLU A 130 -5.78 -0.27 -13.75
CA GLU A 130 -7.15 0.10 -13.39
C GLU A 130 -7.37 0.01 -11.88
N GLU A 131 -6.98 -1.10 -11.26
CA GLU A 131 -7.11 -1.26 -9.81
C GLU A 131 -6.25 -0.31 -9.02
N LEU A 132 -5.05 0.02 -9.51
CA LEU A 132 -4.18 1.03 -8.90
C LEU A 132 -4.86 2.39 -8.87
N THR A 133 -5.54 2.75 -9.95
CA THR A 133 -6.31 3.99 -10.00
C THR A 133 -7.50 3.93 -9.05
N SER A 134 -8.21 2.81 -9.04
CA SER A 134 -9.38 2.56 -8.19
C SER A 134 -9.04 2.66 -6.69
N VAL A 135 -7.99 1.97 -6.24
CA VAL A 135 -7.57 1.96 -4.83
C VAL A 135 -7.05 3.33 -4.39
N LYS A 136 -6.36 4.09 -5.27
CA LYS A 136 -5.95 5.48 -4.99
C LYS A 136 -7.16 6.38 -4.73
N ILE A 137 -8.21 6.28 -5.54
CA ILE A 137 -9.44 7.07 -5.35
C ILE A 137 -10.11 6.72 -4.02
N VAL A 138 -10.16 5.44 -3.67
CA VAL A 138 -10.71 4.99 -2.38
C VAL A 138 -9.88 5.50 -1.21
N ALA A 139 -8.55 5.39 -1.27
CA ALA A 139 -7.63 5.89 -0.26
C ALA A 139 -7.77 7.42 -0.07
N GLU A 140 -7.84 8.20 -1.15
CA GLU A 140 -8.11 9.63 -1.08
C GLU A 140 -9.47 9.96 -0.46
N GLY A 141 -10.49 9.13 -0.75
CA GLY A 141 -11.81 9.26 -0.13
C GLY A 141 -11.75 9.09 1.38
N ILE A 142 -10.96 8.13 1.86
CA ILE A 142 -10.69 7.92 3.28
C ILE A 142 -9.97 9.14 3.88
N ASP A 143 -8.96 9.67 3.20
CA ASP A 143 -8.25 10.89 3.63
C ASP A 143 -9.19 12.06 3.83
N LYS A 144 -9.98 12.37 2.80
CA LYS A 144 -10.93 13.49 2.82
C LYS A 144 -11.95 13.33 3.94
N ALA A 145 -12.51 12.13 4.12
CA ALA A 145 -13.50 11.88 5.17
C ALA A 145 -12.91 12.03 6.58
N ILE A 146 -11.68 11.56 6.80
CA ILE A 146 -10.98 11.71 8.08
C ILE A 146 -10.68 13.18 8.38
N ILE A 147 -10.17 13.93 7.40
CA ILE A 147 -9.85 15.36 7.57
C ILE A 147 -11.11 16.14 7.94
N ALA A 148 -12.19 16.00 7.17
CA ALA A 148 -13.44 16.71 7.41
C ALA A 148 -14.04 16.38 8.80
N ALA A 149 -14.00 15.11 9.21
CA ALA A 149 -14.49 14.70 10.51
C ALA A 149 -13.67 15.30 11.66
N LYS A 150 -12.34 15.35 11.53
CA LYS A 150 -11.45 15.99 12.51
C LYS A 150 -11.68 17.49 12.61
N GLU A 151 -11.86 18.17 11.48
CA GLU A 151 -12.16 19.60 11.43
C GLU A 151 -13.46 19.89 12.21
N THR A 152 -14.54 19.15 11.94
CA THR A 152 -15.80 19.30 12.67
C THR A 152 -15.65 19.05 14.17
N LEU A 153 -14.87 18.05 14.59
CA LEU A 153 -14.62 17.82 16.02
C LEU A 153 -13.81 18.96 16.64
N SER A 154 -12.85 19.53 15.92
CA SER A 154 -12.02 20.64 16.41
C SER A 154 -12.81 21.93 16.59
N GLU A 155 -13.82 22.18 15.76
CA GLU A 155 -14.70 23.36 15.86
C GLU A 155 -15.74 23.25 16.98
N ASN A 156 -15.98 22.04 17.49
CA ASN A 156 -17.00 21.74 18.49
C ASN A 156 -16.43 21.33 19.87
N ASN A 157 -15.11 21.41 20.05
CA ASN A 157 -14.40 21.24 21.33
C ASN A 157 -14.10 22.59 21.98
#